data_AF-A0A7W9PI60-F1
#
_entry.id   AF-A0A7W9PI60-F1
#
_cell.length_a   1.000
_cell.length_b   1.000
_cell.length_c   1.000
_cell.angle_alpha   90.00
_cell.angle_beta   90.00
_cell.angle_gamma   90.00
#
_symmetry.space_group_name_H-M   'P 1'
#
loop_
_entity.id
_entity.type
_entity.pdbx_description
1 polymer ?
#
loop_
_entity_poly.entity_id
_entity_poly.type
_entity_poly.pdbx_seq_one_letter_code
_entity_poly.pdbx_strand_id
1 'polypeptide(L)' 'MAPLSIAVRRGGEWALVHRCARCYELALHAISEDDNQLILMRLAVRPLAEPPFPLEVFGDL' A
#
# COMPACT_ATOMS: atom_id res chain seq x y z
N MET A 1 7.52 13.07 0.28
CA MET A 1 7.30 11.65 -0.02
C MET A 1 5.80 11.44 -0.12
N ALA A 2 5.27 11.09 -1.29
CA ALA A 2 3.83 10.84 -1.44
C ALA A 2 3.57 9.33 -1.37
N PRO A 3 2.85 8.82 -0.34
CA PRO A 3 2.53 7.40 -0.25
C PRO A 3 1.59 7.01 -1.39
N LEU A 4 1.88 5.89 -2.06
CA LEU A 4 1.09 5.40 -3.18
C LEU A 4 0.41 4.07 -2.86
N SER A 5 1.14 3.12 -2.28
CA SER A 5 0.62 1.80 -1.95
C SER A 5 1.48 1.13 -0.87
N ILE A 6 1.00 0.01 -0.35
CA ILE A 6 1.77 -0.92 0.49
C ILE A 6 2.15 -2.14 -0.36
N ALA A 7 3.40 -2.58 -0.23
CA ALA A 7 3.86 -3.86 -0.74
C ALA A 7 4.19 -4.80 0.43
N VAL A 8 3.78 -6.06 0.32
CA VAL A 8 4.20 -7.12 1.26
C VAL A 8 5.33 -7.90 0.62
N ARG A 9 6.49 -7.91 1.27
CA ARG A 9 7.70 -8.61 0.79
C ARG A 9 7.60 -10.10 1.06
N ARG A 10 8.52 -10.90 0.50
CA ARG A 10 8.53 -12.37 0.67
C ARG A 10 8.55 -12.83 2.13
N GLY A 11 9.15 -12.08 3.05
CA GLY A 11 9.18 -12.42 4.48
C GLY A 11 7.95 -11.95 5.25
N GLY A 12 6.95 -11.36 4.57
CA GLY A 12 5.77 -10.79 5.19
C GLY A 12 5.97 -9.35 5.68
N GLU A 13 7.18 -8.79 5.56
CA GLU A 13 7.43 -7.41 5.96
C GLU A 13 6.76 -6.43 5.00
N TRP A 14 6.16 -5.39 5.57
CA TRP A 14 5.52 -4.35 4.80
C TRP A 14 6.54 -3.31 4.36
N ALA A 15 6.34 -2.78 3.16
CA ALA A 15 7.08 -1.65 2.63
C ALA A 15 6.13 -0.64 1.99
N LEU A 16 6.42 0.64 2.21
CA LEU A 16 5.70 1.73 1.57
C LEU A 16 6.26 1.95 0.16
N VAL A 17 5.39 1.86 -0.84
CA VAL A 17 5.65 2.36 -2.18
C VAL A 17 5.36 3.85 -2.18
N HIS A 18 6.33 4.66 -2.57
CA HIS A 18 6.16 6.09 -2.70
C HIS A 18 6.78 6.63 -3.98
N ARG A 19 6.31 7.81 -4.40
CA ARG A 19 6.97 8.62 -5.43
C ARG A 19 7.75 9.76 -4.81
N CYS A 20 9.01 9.90 -5.19
CA CYS A 20 9.81 11.06 -4.81
C CYS A 20 9.19 12.33 -5.41
N ALA A 21 9.00 13.37 -4.60
CA ALA A 21 8.42 14.62 -5.07
C ALA A 21 9.39 15.45 -5.94
N ARG A 22 10.69 15.16 -5.87
CA ARG A 22 11.74 15.89 -6.57
C ARG A 22 12.17 15.24 -7.88
N CYS A 23 12.48 13.95 -7.87
CA CYS A 23 12.95 13.22 -9.05
C CYS A 23 11.89 12.28 -9.67
N TYR A 24 10.72 12.15 -9.04
CA TYR A 24 9.61 11.28 -9.50
C TYR A 24 9.90 9.78 -9.54
N GLU A 25 11.04 9.35 -9.03
CA GLU A 25 11.38 7.94 -8.88
C GLU A 25 10.42 7.23 -7.92
N LEU A 26 10.11 5.98 -8.24
CA LEU A 26 9.37 5.07 -7.39
C LEU A 26 10.35 4.31 -6.50
N ALA A 27 10.13 4.37 -5.19
CA ALA A 27 10.96 3.68 -4.23
C ALA A 27 10.12 2.89 -3.21
N LEU A 28 10.76 1.90 -2.62
CA LEU A 28 10.24 1.10 -1.51
C LEU A 28 11.01 1.45 -0.25
N HIS A 29 10.31 1.71 0.85
CA HIS A 29 10.92 1.90 2.17
C HIS A 29 10.26 0.95 3.16
N ALA A 30 11.06 0.34 4.04
CA ALA A 30 10.52 -0.46 5.14
C ALA A 30 9.67 0.43 6.06
N ILE A 31 8.59 -0.14 6.60
CA ILE A 31 7.78 0.56 7.61
C ILE A 31 8.59 0.72 8.89
N SER A 32 8.54 1.92 9.47
CA SER A 32 9.16 2.28 10.74
C SER A 32 8.12 2.35 11.87
N GLU A 33 8.58 2.27 13.12
CA GLU A 33 7.73 2.44 14.31
C GLU A 33 7.12 3.85 14.39
N ASP A 34 7.80 4.85 13.83
CA ASP A 34 7.35 6.25 13.79
C ASP A 34 6.32 6.52 12.68
N ASP A 35 6.05 5.55 11.80
CA ASP A 35 5.07 5.74 10.74
C ASP A 35 3.64 5.82 11.30
N ASN A 36 2.80 6.64 10.67
CA ASN A 36 1.41 6.77 11.06
C ASN A 36 0.62 5.50 10.68
N GLN A 37 0.39 4.63 11.66
CA GLN A 37 -0.28 3.34 11.50
C GLN A 37 -1.68 3.46 10.87
N LEU A 38 -2.44 4.52 11.20
CA LEU A 38 -3.78 4.71 10.65
C LEU A 38 -3.73 5.00 9.14
N ILE A 39 -2.75 5.79 8.69
CA ILE A 39 -2.56 6.10 7.26
C ILE A 39 -2.10 4.84 6.52
N LEU A 40 -1.16 4.07 7.08
CA LEU A 40 -0.72 2.80 6.50
C LEU A 40 -1.87 1.82 6.32
N MET A 41 -2.71 1.67 7.35
CA MET A 41 -3.86 0.76 7.28
C MET A 41 -4.88 1.22 6.24
N ARG A 42 -5.20 2.51 6.21
CA ARG A 42 -6.07 3.08 5.17
C ARG A 42 -5.54 2.82 3.77
N LEU A 43 -4.24 2.96 3.56
CA LEU A 43 -3.62 2.70 2.25
C LEU A 43 -3.70 1.22 1.88
N ALA A 44 -3.45 0.32 2.84
CA ALA A 44 -3.49 -1.12 2.63
C ALA A 44 -4.90 -1.63 2.27
N VAL A 45 -5.95 -1.10 2.92
CA VAL A 45 -7.33 -1.58 2.71
C VAL A 45 -8.06 -0.87 1.57
N ARG A 46 -7.54 0.26 1.07
CA ARG A 46 -8.22 1.08 0.05
C ARG A 46 -8.62 0.28 -1.20
N PRO A 47 -7.77 -0.59 -1.80
CA PRO A 47 -8.17 -1.35 -2.98
C PRO A 47 -9.32 -2.32 -2.72
N LEU A 48 -9.52 -2.76 -1.47
CA LEU A 48 -10.63 -3.64 -1.08
C LEU A 48 -11.90 -2.84 -0.77
N ALA A 49 -11.75 -1.64 -0.21
CA ALA A 49 -12.88 -0.75 0.09
C ALA A 49 -13.41 -0.01 -1.14
N GLU A 50 -12.54 0.29 -2.11
CA GLU A 50 -12.83 1.00 -3.36
C GLU A 50 -12.31 0.18 -4.56
N PRO A 51 -12.80 -1.04 -4.80
CA PRO A 51 -12.27 -1.90 -5.83
C PRO A 51 -12.65 -1.38 -7.23
N PRO A 52 -11.77 -1.54 -8.24
CA PRO A 52 -12.07 -1.12 -9.61
C PRO A 52 -13.02 -2.09 -10.35
N PHE A 53 -13.44 -3.16 -9.69
CA PHE A 53 -14.37 -4.17 -10.19
C PHE A 53 -15.18 -4.75 -9.01
N PRO A 54 -16.35 -5.36 -9.26
CA PRO A 54 -17.14 -6.02 -8.22
C PRO A 54 -16.34 -7.17 -7.59
N LEU A 55 -16.31 -7.27 -6.27
CA LEU A 55 -15.59 -8.35 -5.56
C LEU A 55 -16.41 -9.63 -5.44
N GLU A 56 -17.72 -9.56 -5.68
CA GLU A 56 -18.65 -10.69 -5.62
C GLU A 56 -18.25 -11.81 -6.61
N VAL A 57 -17.53 -11.46 -7.68
CA VAL A 57 -17.02 -12.40 -8.69
C VAL A 57 -16.06 -13.45 -8.12
N PHE A 58 -15.45 -13.21 -6.96
CA PHE A 58 -14.57 -14.17 -6.30
C PHE A 58 -15.30 -15.10 -5.32
N GLY A 59 -16.60 -14.89 -5.06
CA GLY A 59 -17.37 -15.71 -4.10
C GLY A 59 -17.65 -17.13 -4.57
N ASP A 60 -17.56 -17.39 -5.87
CA ASP A 60 -17.80 -18.70 -6.50
C ASP A 60 -16.50 -19.48 -6.80
N LEU A 61 -15.33 -18.94 -6.43
CA LEU A 61 -14.02 -19.61 -6.53
C LEU A 61 -13.73 -20.48 -5.30
#